data_AF-A0A8S2RKF5-F1
#
_entry.id   AF-A0A8S2RKF5-F1
#
_cell.length_a   1.000
_cell.length_b   1.000
_cell.length_c   1.000
_cell.angle_alpha   90.00
_cell.angle_beta   90.00
_cell.angle_gamma   90.00
#
_symmetry.space_group_name_H-M   'P 1'
#
loop_
_entity.id
_entity.type
_entity.pdbx_description
1 polymer ?
#
loop_
_entity_poly.entity_id
_entity_poly.type
_entity_poly.pdbx_seq_one_letter_code
_entity_poly.pdbx_strand_id
1 'polypeptide(L)'
;TSNALNDFSQAASSTPPTGTWKAGVFDYDDLKKSYIPSYTRYWDDQSKVPFLSNPSTGIWISYDDVTSISVKSDYVKQKHLGGPFFWELSSDRQGEL
;
A
#
# COMPACT_ATOMS: atom_id res chain seq x y z
N THR A 1 -16.50 -20.96 -6.13
CA THR A 1 -15.04 -21.06 -6.28
C THR A 1 -14.39 -19.94 -5.50
N SER A 2 -13.71 -20.27 -4.40
CA SER A 2 -12.68 -19.50 -3.69
C SER A 2 -12.94 -18.01 -3.34
N ASN A 3 -13.48 -17.76 -2.14
CA ASN A 3 -13.31 -16.60 -1.25
C ASN A 3 -12.75 -15.29 -1.83
N ALA A 4 -13.63 -14.42 -2.35
CA ALA A 4 -13.30 -13.07 -2.83
C ALA A 4 -13.38 -11.97 -1.76
N LEU A 5 -13.05 -12.28 -0.49
CA LEU A 5 -13.07 -11.29 0.58
C LEU A 5 -11.70 -10.95 1.16
N ASN A 6 -10.61 -11.59 0.70
CA ASN A 6 -9.20 -11.26 1.02
C ASN A 6 -9.01 -10.58 2.38
N ASP A 7 -9.55 -11.19 3.43
CA ASP A 7 -9.44 -10.75 4.82
C ASP A 7 -10.11 -9.39 5.20
N PHE A 8 -10.72 -8.65 4.27
CA PHE A 8 -11.40 -7.36 4.54
C PHE A 8 -12.58 -7.44 5.53
N SER A 9 -13.00 -8.65 5.90
CA SER A 9 -14.01 -8.89 6.92
C SER A 9 -13.49 -8.81 8.36
N GLN A 10 -12.18 -8.64 8.58
CA GLN A 10 -11.63 -8.46 9.91
C GLN A 10 -11.93 -7.08 10.49
N ALA A 11 -12.18 -7.04 11.80
CA ALA A 11 -12.28 -5.79 12.53
C ALA A 11 -10.92 -5.05 12.49
N ALA A 12 -10.93 -3.84 11.95
CA ALA A 12 -9.75 -2.97 11.99
C ALA A 12 -9.53 -2.43 13.41
N SER A 13 -8.26 -2.31 13.82
CA SER A 13 -7.89 -1.61 15.05
C SER A 13 -8.44 -0.18 15.05
N SER A 14 -9.03 0.25 16.18
CA SER A 14 -9.45 1.64 16.38
C SER A 14 -8.28 2.59 16.64
N THR A 15 -7.08 2.05 16.88
CA THR A 15 -5.85 2.81 17.09
C THR A 15 -4.91 2.60 15.89
N PRO A 16 -4.57 3.67 15.15
CA PRO A 16 -3.65 3.54 14.02
C PRO A 16 -2.25 3.17 14.54
N PRO A 17 -1.51 2.30 13.83
CA PRO A 17 -0.13 2.00 14.16
C PRO A 17 0.74 3.26 14.18
N THR A 18 1.79 3.26 14.99
CA THR A 18 2.84 4.27 14.94
C THR A 18 3.38 4.33 13.51
N GLY A 19 3.21 5.46 12.84
CA GLY A 19 3.73 5.69 11.49
C GLY A 19 5.02 6.49 11.51
N THR A 20 5.65 6.63 10.35
CA THR A 20 6.97 7.25 10.18
C THR A 20 6.98 8.71 10.64
N TRP A 21 5.92 9.46 10.34
CA TRP A 21 5.80 10.89 10.69
C TRP A 21 4.69 11.17 11.69
N LYS A 22 3.57 10.46 11.55
CA LYS A 22 2.40 10.51 12.43
C LYS A 22 1.77 9.12 12.45
N ALA A 23 1.00 8.82 13.51
CA ALA A 23 0.25 7.57 13.55
C ALA A 23 -0.62 7.41 12.29
N GLY A 24 -0.51 6.27 11.62
CA GLY A 24 -1.24 5.96 10.38
C GLY A 24 -0.63 6.51 9.08
N VAL A 25 0.50 7.23 9.11
CA VAL A 25 1.20 7.72 7.90
C VAL A 25 2.58 7.09 7.80
N PHE A 26 2.84 6.41 6.69
CA PHE A 26 4.05 5.61 6.49
C PHE A 26 4.83 6.04 5.26
N ASP A 27 6.15 6.15 5.38
CA ASP A 27 7.04 6.20 4.23
C ASP A 27 7.20 4.78 3.65
N TYR A 28 7.42 4.68 2.34
CA TYR A 28 7.62 3.38 1.69
C TYR A 28 8.82 2.62 2.27
N ASP A 29 9.90 3.35 2.58
CA ASP A 29 11.11 2.78 3.21
C ASP A 29 10.82 2.11 4.56
N ASP A 30 9.93 2.70 5.37
CA ASP A 30 9.55 2.15 6.68
C ASP A 30 8.68 0.89 6.51
N LEU A 31 7.75 0.92 5.55
CA LEU A 31 6.98 -0.27 5.20
C LEU A 31 7.88 -1.40 4.75
N LYS A 32 8.82 -1.13 3.85
CA LYS A 32 9.77 -2.12 3.32
C LYS A 32 10.65 -2.72 4.42
N LYS A 33 11.09 -1.91 5.37
CA LYS A 33 11.98 -2.34 6.45
C LYS A 33 11.25 -3.08 7.56
N SER A 34 10.11 -2.56 8.00
CA SER A 34 9.51 -2.91 9.30
C SER A 34 8.21 -3.71 9.16
N TYR A 35 7.44 -3.51 8.09
CA TYR A 35 6.09 -4.06 7.97
C TYR A 35 5.98 -5.18 6.93
N ILE A 36 6.55 -5.00 5.73
CA ILE A 36 6.54 -6.00 4.65
C ILE A 36 7.10 -7.37 5.12
N PRO A 37 8.17 -7.45 5.93
CA PRO A 37 8.67 -8.74 6.42
C PRO A 37 7.83 -9.36 7.53
N SER A 38 7.01 -8.57 8.22
CA SER A 38 6.29 -8.99 9.44
C SER A 38 4.77 -9.11 9.27
N TYR A 39 4.24 -8.63 8.15
CA TYR A 39 2.81 -8.64 7.81
C TYR A 39 2.60 -9.46 6.55
N THR A 40 1.39 -10.01 6.39
CA THR A 40 1.06 -10.70 5.14
C THR A 40 0.68 -9.67 4.09
N ARG A 41 1.40 -9.67 2.96
CA ARG A 41 1.08 -8.84 1.80
C ARG A 41 0.00 -9.52 0.95
N TYR A 42 -1.02 -8.75 0.61
CA TYR A 42 -2.08 -9.12 -0.32
C TYR A 42 -2.13 -8.12 -1.48
N TRP A 43 -2.81 -8.51 -2.55
CA TRP A 43 -3.07 -7.67 -3.72
C TRP A 43 -4.58 -7.51 -3.90
N ASP A 44 -5.04 -6.27 -4.02
CA ASP A 44 -6.41 -5.98 -4.41
C ASP A 44 -6.48 -5.81 -5.93
N ASP A 45 -7.10 -6.78 -6.60
CA ASP A 45 -7.21 -6.78 -8.05
C ASP A 45 -8.25 -5.76 -8.59
N GLN A 46 -9.15 -5.24 -7.75
CA GLN A 46 -10.10 -4.22 -8.18
C GLN A 46 -9.45 -2.84 -8.21
N SER A 47 -8.76 -2.46 -7.13
CA SER A 47 -8.10 -1.16 -7.01
C SER A 47 -6.67 -1.14 -7.55
N LYS A 48 -6.09 -2.32 -7.84
CA LYS A 48 -4.72 -2.50 -8.36
C LYS A 48 -3.64 -1.97 -7.43
N VAL A 49 -3.80 -2.18 -6.12
CA VAL A 49 -2.81 -1.80 -5.10
C VAL A 49 -2.53 -2.96 -4.14
N PRO A 50 -1.32 -3.00 -3.54
CA PRO A 50 -1.04 -3.90 -2.44
C PRO A 50 -1.61 -3.38 -1.11
N PHE A 51 -1.83 -4.31 -0.19
CA PHE A 51 -2.04 -3.98 1.21
C PHE A 51 -1.37 -5.03 2.13
N LEU A 52 -1.02 -4.59 3.34
CA LEU A 52 -0.50 -5.43 4.41
C LEU A 52 -1.60 -5.67 5.44
N SER A 53 -1.80 -6.92 5.88
CA SER A 53 -2.67 -7.27 6.99
C SER A 53 -1.90 -8.05 8.05
N ASN A 54 -2.15 -7.71 9.32
CA ASN A 54 -1.78 -8.53 10.46
C ASN A 54 -3.02 -8.83 11.30
N PRO A 55 -3.52 -10.08 11.25
CA PRO A 55 -4.72 -10.50 11.98
C PRO A 55 -4.62 -10.39 13.50
N SER A 56 -3.42 -10.56 14.06
CA SER A 56 -3.23 -10.52 15.51
C SER A 56 -3.40 -9.12 16.09
N THR A 57 -3.11 -8.09 15.28
CA THR A 57 -3.21 -6.68 15.66
C THR A 57 -4.41 -5.98 15.05
N GLY A 58 -5.09 -6.60 14.06
CA GLY A 58 -6.14 -5.97 13.27
C GLY A 58 -5.66 -4.76 12.47
N ILE A 59 -4.38 -4.73 12.08
CA ILE A 59 -3.77 -3.59 11.37
C ILE A 59 -3.78 -3.87 9.88
N TRP A 60 -4.20 -2.84 9.14
CA TRP A 60 -4.32 -2.82 7.69
C TRP A 60 -3.59 -1.61 7.13
N ILE A 61 -2.69 -1.84 6.17
CA ILE A 61 -1.90 -0.76 5.55
C ILE A 61 -1.97 -0.91 4.03
N SER A 62 -2.66 0.01 3.36
CA SER A 62 -2.63 0.13 1.90
C SER A 62 -1.49 1.06 1.47
N TYR A 63 -0.78 0.71 0.42
CA TYR A 63 0.39 1.46 -0.06
C TYR A 63 0.56 1.28 -1.58
N ASP A 64 1.48 2.02 -2.19
CA ASP A 64 1.90 1.81 -3.57
C ASP A 64 3.25 1.08 -3.64
N ASP A 65 3.40 0.20 -4.63
CA ASP A 65 4.67 -0.41 -4.98
C ASP A 65 4.96 -0.29 -6.48
N VAL A 66 6.10 -0.81 -6.91
CA VAL A 66 6.53 -0.78 -8.32
C VAL A 66 5.46 -1.35 -9.26
N THR A 67 4.69 -2.35 -8.82
CA THR A 67 3.64 -2.98 -9.64
C THR A 67 2.45 -2.04 -9.79
N SER A 68 1.95 -1.46 -8.69
CA SER A 68 0.81 -0.53 -8.75
C SER A 68 1.16 0.74 -9.50
N ILE A 69 2.39 1.26 -9.36
CA ILE A 69 2.86 2.43 -10.10
C ILE A 69 2.98 2.14 -11.60
N SER A 70 3.47 0.96 -11.97
CA SER A 70 3.52 0.53 -13.37
C SER A 70 2.11 0.49 -13.99
N VAL A 71 1.14 -0.10 -13.27
CA VAL A 71 -0.26 -0.15 -13.71
C VAL A 71 -0.87 1.25 -13.86
N LYS A 72 -0.62 2.16 -12.91
CA LYS A 72 -1.06 3.55 -12.99
C LYS A 72 -0.41 4.29 -14.16
N SER A 73 0.86 4.06 -14.41
CA SER A 73 1.61 4.66 -15.52
C SER A 73 1.06 4.20 -16.88
N ASP A 74 0.72 2.92 -17.02
CA ASP A 74 0.10 2.41 -18.23
C ASP A 74 -1.32 2.96 -18.42
N TYR A 75 -2.07 3.15 -17.34
CA TYR A 75 -3.38 3.80 -17.40
C TYR A 75 -3.30 5.24 -17.90
N VAL A 76 -2.34 6.02 -17.40
CA VAL A 76 -2.07 7.41 -17.85
C VAL A 76 -1.80 7.45 -19.36
N LYS A 77 -0.96 6.53 -19.87
CA LYS A 77 -0.66 6.41 -21.30
C LYS A 77 -1.89 6.05 -22.12
N GLN A 78 -2.64 5.03 -21.69
CA GLN A 78 -3.85 4.55 -22.39
C GLN A 78 -4.95 5.60 -22.46
N LYS A 79 -5.03 6.48 -21.46
CA LYS A 79 -6.04 7.55 -21.38
C LYS A 79 -5.56 8.89 -21.92
N HIS A 80 -4.33 8.95 -22.45
CA HIS A 80 -3.72 10.19 -22.95
C HIS A 80 -3.77 11.33 -21.93
N LEU A 81 -3.51 11.01 -20.66
CA LEU A 81 -3.47 12.00 -19.57
C LEU A 81 -2.10 12.69 -19.54
N GLY A 82 -2.05 13.90 -18.95
CA GLY A 82 -0.85 14.75 -18.96
C GLY A 82 0.35 14.24 -18.15
N GLY A 83 0.16 13.19 -17.34
CA GLY A 83 1.21 12.59 -16.52
C GLY A 83 0.72 12.24 -15.11
N PRO A 84 1.47 11.41 -14.36
CA PRO A 84 1.22 11.17 -12.96
C PRO A 84 1.72 12.34 -12.09
N PHE A 85 1.07 12.54 -10.95
CA PHE A 85 1.55 13.35 -9.84
C PHE A 85 1.72 12.44 -8.63
N PHE A 86 2.75 12.68 -7.82
CA PHE A 86 3.03 11.89 -6.61
C PHE A 86 3.31 12.82 -5.43
N TRP A 87 2.99 12.34 -4.23
CA TRP A 87 3.24 13.02 -2.96
C TRP A 87 3.65 11.99 -1.90
N GLU A 88 4.74 12.16 -1.14
CA GLU A 88 5.81 13.15 -1.27
C GLU A 88 7.13 12.49 -1.68
N LEU A 89 7.98 13.24 -2.38
CA LEU A 89 9.26 12.73 -2.88
C LEU A 89 10.19 12.24 -1.76
N SER A 90 10.10 12.82 -0.56
CA SER A 90 10.89 12.41 0.62
C SER A 90 10.52 11.05 1.19
N SER A 91 9.34 10.52 0.86
CA SER A 91 8.84 9.24 1.35
C SER A 91 9.34 8.03 0.56
N ASP A 92 10.09 8.28 -0.53
CA ASP A 92 10.86 7.28 -1.29
C ASP A 92 12.34 7.72 -1.37
N ARG A 93 13.12 7.41 -0.34
CA ARG A 93 14.51 7.90 -0.24
C ARG A 93 15.47 7.12 -1.14
N GLN A 94 15.05 5.96 -1.63
CA GLN A 94 15.84 5.09 -2.49
C GLN A 94 15.51 5.26 -3.98
N GLY A 95 14.44 6.01 -4.32
CA GLY A 95 14.02 6.22 -5.70
C GLY A 95 13.56 4.93 -6.36
N GLU A 96 12.97 4.04 -5.58
CA GLU A 96 12.52 2.72 -6.06
C GLU A 96 11.15 2.76 -6.71
N LEU A 97 10.34 3.78 -6.41
CA LEU A 97 8.96 3.94 -6.87
C LEU A 97 8.86 4.84 -8.12
#